data_AF-A0A2Z7CUH9-F1
#
_entry.id   AF-A0A2Z7CUH9-F1
#
_cell.length_a   1.000
_cell.length_b   1.000
_cell.length_c   1.000
_cell.angle_alpha   90.00
_cell.angle_beta   90.00
_cell.angle_gamma   90.00
#
_symmetry.space_group_name_H-M   'P 1'
#
loop_
_entity.id
_entity.type
_entity.pdbx_description
1 polymer ?
#
loop_
_entity_poly.entity_id
_entity_poly.type
_entity_poly.pdbx_seq_one_letter_code
_entity_poly.pdbx_strand_id
1 'polypeptide(L)' 'MTGLSGYRALAPKTKNLLVAGGLSAFVFGVYFYTMRAVGGTDELQLAIDKFEEQKHKNETEASLIHKA' A
#
# COMPACT_ATOMS: atom_id res chain seq x y z
N MET A 1 5.56 -19.71 -30.84
CA MET A 1 6.08 -18.35 -30.55
C MET A 1 5.17 -17.32 -31.21
N THR A 2 4.18 -16.78 -30.51
CA THR A 2 3.13 -15.91 -31.08
C THR A 2 3.29 -14.42 -30.76
N GLY A 3 4.18 -14.05 -29.82
CA GLY A 3 4.27 -12.68 -29.31
C GLY A 3 4.59 -11.61 -30.36
N LEU A 4 5.73 -11.72 -31.06
CA LEU A 4 6.12 -10.72 -32.06
C LEU A 4 5.32 -10.83 -33.37
N SER A 5 5.03 -12.07 -33.80
CA SER A 5 4.28 -12.33 -35.04
C SER A 5 2.83 -11.88 -34.94
N GLY A 6 2.19 -12.13 -33.79
CA GLY A 6 0.81 -11.72 -33.52
C GLY A 6 0.68 -10.21 -33.39
N TYR A 7 1.62 -9.53 -32.70
CA TYR A 7 1.61 -8.08 -32.61
C TYR A 7 1.79 -7.42 -33.98
N ARG A 8 2.66 -7.96 -34.85
CA ARG A 8 2.87 -7.45 -36.21
C ARG A 8 1.61 -7.55 -37.08
N ALA A 9 0.81 -8.59 -36.91
CA ALA A 9 -0.44 -8.82 -37.65
C ALA A 9 -1.61 -7.90 -37.23
N LEU A 10 -1.50 -7.19 -36.10
CA LEU A 10 -2.56 -6.29 -35.62
C LEU A 10 -2.69 -5.02 -36.47
N ALA A 11 -3.91 -4.49 -36.56
CA ALA A 11 -4.17 -3.18 -37.14
C ALA A 11 -3.44 -2.07 -36.34
N PRO A 12 -3.01 -0.98 -37.00
CA PRO A 12 -2.27 0.12 -36.34
C PRO A 12 -2.98 0.71 -35.11
N LYS A 13 -4.30 0.87 -35.16
CA LYS A 13 -5.07 1.38 -34.01
C LYS A 13 -5.00 0.44 -32.80
N THR A 14 -5.05 -0.88 -33.03
CA THR A 14 -4.97 -1.87 -31.96
C THR A 14 -3.58 -1.92 -31.34
N LYS A 15 -2.52 -1.72 -32.14
CA LYS A 15 -1.15 -1.56 -31.64
C LYS A 15 -1.04 -0.35 -30.71
N ASN A 16 -1.59 0.79 -31.12
CA ASN A 16 -1.59 2.01 -30.31
C ASN A 16 -2.37 1.85 -29.00
N LEU A 17 -3.51 1.14 -29.02
CA LEU A 17 -4.28 0.82 -27.81
C LEU A 17 -3.51 -0.09 -26.85
N LEU A 18 -2.81 -1.11 -27.37
CA LEU A 18 -1.95 -1.98 -26.56
C LEU A 18 -0.81 -1.20 -25.89
N VAL A 19 -0.15 -0.32 -26.66
CA VAL A 19 0.94 0.52 -26.13
C VAL A 19 0.42 1.51 -25.10
N ALA A 20 -0.67 2.22 -25.41
CA ALA A 20 -1.27 3.19 -24.49
C ALA A 20 -1.81 2.51 -23.22
N GLY A 21 -2.46 1.36 -23.36
CA GLY A 21 -2.97 0.56 -22.24
C GLY A 21 -1.83 0.04 -21.36
N GLY A 22 -0.78 -0.51 -21.96
CA GLY A 22 0.40 -1.00 -21.23
C GLY A 22 1.13 0.12 -20.48
N LEU A 23 1.35 1.27 -21.12
CA LEU A 23 1.97 2.43 -20.49
C LEU A 23 1.11 2.96 -19.34
N SER A 24 -0.20 3.08 -19.55
CA SER A 24 -1.15 3.53 -18.51
C SER A 24 -1.17 2.58 -17.31
N ALA A 25 -1.25 1.27 -17.57
CA ALA A 25 -1.24 0.25 -16.52
C ALA A 25 0.08 0.24 -15.74
N PHE A 26 1.21 0.43 -16.40
CA PHE A 26 2.52 0.51 -15.75
C PHE A 26 2.61 1.73 -14.82
N VAL A 27 2.27 2.92 -15.31
CA VAL A 27 2.30 4.15 -14.50
C VAL A 27 1.33 4.04 -13.31
N PHE A 28 0.11 3.57 -13.56
CA PHE A 28 -0.88 3.36 -12.49
C PHE A 28 -0.41 2.31 -11.48
N GLY A 29 0.19 1.21 -11.95
CA GLY A 29 0.73 0.15 -11.11
C GLY A 29 1.85 0.64 -10.20
N VAL A 30 2.79 1.44 -10.73
CA VAL A 30 3.87 2.05 -9.92
C VAL A 30 3.30 3.01 -8.89
N TYR A 31 2.38 3.90 -9.28
CA TYR A 31 1.73 4.84 -8.37
C TYR A 31 0.95 4.14 -7.25
N PHE A 32 0.19 3.11 -7.60
CA PHE A 32 -0.53 2.30 -6.62
C PHE A 32 0.43 1.54 -5.71
N TYR A 33 1.50 0.97 -6.27
CA TYR A 33 2.50 0.24 -5.50
C TYR A 33 3.19 1.14 -4.48
N THR A 34 3.61 2.35 -4.87
CA THR A 34 4.26 3.28 -3.92
C THR A 34 3.29 3.73 -2.84
N MET A 35 2.05 4.06 -3.19
CA MET A 35 1.03 4.40 -2.17
C MET A 35 0.73 3.23 -1.23
N ARG A 36 0.66 2.00 -1.74
CA ARG A 36 0.43 0.80 -0.93
C ARG A 36 1.64 0.41 -0.07
N ALA A 37 2.86 0.58 -0.58
CA ALA A 37 4.09 0.28 0.14
C ALA A 37 4.42 1.33 1.21
N VAL A 38 4.02 2.59 1.00
CA VAL A 38 4.25 3.70 1.94
C VAL A 38 3.09 3.88 2.92
N GLY A 39 1.87 3.46 2.56
CA GLY A 39 0.67 3.57 3.40
C GLY A 39 0.56 2.58 4.58
N GLY A 40 1.54 1.69 4.77
CA GLY A 40 1.60 0.77 5.91
C GLY A 40 2.30 1.34 7.16
N THR A 41 2.81 2.57 7.09
CA THR A 41 3.60 3.16 8.18
C THR A 41 2.75 3.66 9.36
N ASP A 42 1.44 3.83 9.16
CA ASP A 42 0.50 4.25 10.23
C ASP A 42 0.24 3.16 11.28
N GLU A 43 0.57 1.89 11.00
CA GLU A 43 0.41 0.80 11.97
C GLU A 43 1.44 0.87 13.11
N LEU A 44 2.63 1.43 12.86
CA LEU A 44 3.67 1.55 13.89
C LEU A 44 3.30 2.63 14.92
N GLN A 45 2.70 3.74 14.49
CA GLN A 45 2.22 4.78 15.39
C GLN A 45 0.95 4.35 16.11
N LEU A 46 0.03 3.64 15.45
CA LEU A 46 -1.14 3.04 16.11
C LEU A 46 -0.74 2.01 17.18
N ALA A 47 0.34 1.26 16.97
CA ALA A 47 0.89 0.34 17.97
C ALA A 47 1.53 1.07 19.16
N ILE A 48 2.21 2.20 18.92
CA ILE A 48 2.78 3.06 19.96
C ILE A 48 1.67 3.72 20.79
N ASP A 49 0.65 4.31 20.16
CA ASP A 49 -0.49 4.91 20.85
C ASP A 49 -1.23 3.87 21.73
N LYS A 50 -1.45 2.66 21.20
CA LYS A 50 -2.05 1.57 21.97
C LYS A 50 -1.17 1.11 23.14
N PHE A 51 0.15 1.18 23.00
CA PHE A 51 1.08 0.82 24.07
C PHE A 51 1.11 1.90 25.17
N GLU A 52 1.15 3.18 24.80
CA GLU A 52 1.09 4.29 25.77
C GLU A 52 -0.24 4.33 26.53
N GLU A 53 -1.37 4.07 25.85
CA GLU A 53 -2.68 4.01 26.49
C GLU A 53 -2.77 2.87 27.54
N GLN A 54 -2.15 1.73 27.27
CA GLN A 54 -2.07 0.61 28.22
C GLN A 54 -1.14 0.90 29.41
N LYS A 55 -0.04 1.63 29.18
CA LYS A 55 0.87 2.03 30.25
C LYS A 55 0.20 2.97 31.24
N HIS A 56 -0.54 3.97 30.74
CA HIS A 56 -1.27 4.92 31.60
C HIS A 56 -2.36 4.25 32.45
N LYS A 57 -3.05 3.23 31.93
CA LYS A 57 -4.01 2.43 32.72
C LYS A 57 -3.35 1.66 33.85
N ASN A 58 -2.24 0.96 33.58
CA ASN A 58 -1.51 0.22 34.60
C ASN A 58 -0.91 1.12 35.69
N GLU A 59 -0.38 2.30 35.35
CA GLU A 59 0.13 3.26 36.33
C GLU A 59 -0.98 3.84 37.21
N THR A 60 -2.17 4.03 36.64
CA THR A 60 -3.35 4.52 37.38
C THR A 60 -3.86 3.45 38.35
N GLU A 61 -3.95 2.19 37.95
CA GLU A 61 -4.35 1.10 38.84
C GLU A 61 -3.31 0.83 39.95
N ALA A 62 -2.02 0.89 39.63
CA ALA A 62 -0.94 0.75 40.63
C ALA A 62 -0.93 1.89 41.66
N SER A 63 -1.22 3.12 41.22
CA SER A 63 -1.38 4.31 42.07
C SER A 63 -2.56 4.20 43.04
N LEU A 64 -3.68 3.61 42.59
CA LEU A 64 -4.88 3.41 43.41
C LEU A 64 -4.70 2.28 44.45
N ILE A 65 -3.97 1.21 44.11
CA ILE A 65 -3.64 0.11 45.03
C ILE A 65 -2.65 0.57 46.11
N HIS A 66 -1.69 1.45 45.78
CA HIS A 66 -0.72 1.97 46.75
C HIS A 66 -1.30 3.03 47.71
N LYS A 67 -2.53 3.51 47.45
CA LYS A 67 -3.21 4.54 48.26
C LYS A 67 -4.34 4.00 49.13
N ALA A 68 -4.60 2.69 49.10
CA ALA A 68 -5.52 1.97 49.97
C ALA A 68 -4.76 1.27 51.11
#